data_AF-L8H2F6-F1
#
_entry.id   AF-L8H2F6-F1
#
_cell.length_a   1.000
_cell.length_b   1.000
_cell.length_c   1.000
_cell.angle_alpha   90.00
_cell.angle_beta   90.00
_cell.angle_gamma   90.00
#
_symmetry.space_group_name_H-M   'P 1'
#
loop_
_entity.id
_entity.type
_entity.pdbx_description
1 polymer ?
#
loop_
_entity_poly.entity_id
_entity_poly.type
_entity_poly.pdbx_seq_one_letter_code
_entity_poly.pdbx_strand_id
1 'polypeptide(L)'
;MVATEGLNFVLNGSVTVSTTFSSFWLTTNVTTTISGASLTLLNAGLTVGSGGELIQAAPLYLRIPASYIGVRLAQGATWRQESSVEALVSEAPPGGGSQPTITAAADARWHQNADVDIVNASTGVFLNSAVLWDQTGFANVSCGCYAAVYLNSGATWQQRANASISTRITEVQWIQQAYTHISWTGSAGSYTAMSPSPTPSATPSPVIQTASNVTIANALALQFYQSVPAVNLVPKVESGGQDQQVLRKEEAVVVTLGSITEVGPAAEVRQTAIIDAGVWTTFADTRYGASQSFVFTAPLHINSHTSEPAGQLQLRYFLFDLPTNISFIDANTSSPAGPVDPLLITPDLAKMSVALQVWPWLPQAEGDHHELVLRFTISPPFTSFVRRNDTPQAGITTFELSGQHAGEVTTTLRLVDVVELDGQAVLGPAKVSFDVDPATSQLVLRFGHFNSTLLYDPGTQSIAPSTSPLVMV
;
A
#
# COMPACT_ATOMS: atom_id res chain seq x y z
N MET A 1 8.21 40.38 -6.06
CA MET A 1 8.02 40.58 -7.51
C MET A 1 6.54 40.51 -7.81
N VAL A 2 5.99 41.48 -8.54
CA VAL A 2 4.57 41.47 -8.94
C VAL A 2 4.51 41.37 -10.46
N ALA A 3 3.91 40.31 -10.98
CA ALA A 3 3.68 40.14 -12.41
C ALA A 3 2.34 40.79 -12.79
N THR A 4 2.39 41.80 -13.67
CA THR A 4 1.21 42.53 -14.16
C THR A 4 0.83 42.15 -15.59
N GLU A 5 1.70 41.44 -16.29
CA GLU A 5 1.51 40.91 -17.65
C GLU A 5 2.01 39.46 -17.71
N GLY A 6 1.55 38.69 -18.70
CA GLY A 6 1.91 37.28 -18.84
C GLY A 6 3.43 37.07 -18.77
N LEU A 7 3.87 36.21 -17.85
CA LEU A 7 5.27 36.10 -17.46
C LEU A 7 5.74 34.65 -17.60
N ASN A 8 6.86 34.44 -18.29
CA ASN A 8 7.47 33.12 -18.42
C ASN A 8 8.87 33.13 -17.78
N PHE A 9 9.01 32.45 -16.65
CA PHE A 9 10.31 32.20 -16.02
C PHE A 9 10.88 30.89 -16.51
N VAL A 10 11.98 30.97 -17.25
CA VAL A 10 12.77 29.80 -17.66
C VAL A 10 14.03 29.76 -16.80
N LEU A 11 14.12 28.75 -15.94
CA LEU A 11 15.22 28.54 -15.02
C LEU A 11 16.31 27.71 -15.73
N ASN A 12 17.38 28.37 -16.16
CA ASN A 12 18.52 27.72 -16.84
C ASN A 12 19.41 26.90 -15.89
N GLY A 13 19.10 26.90 -14.59
CA GLY A 13 19.79 26.18 -13.52
C GLY A 13 19.00 26.32 -12.22
N SER A 14 19.43 25.62 -11.16
CA SER A 14 18.75 25.72 -9.86
C SER A 14 18.82 27.14 -9.31
N VAL A 15 17.66 27.75 -9.06
CA VAL A 15 17.54 29.10 -8.52
C VAL A 15 17.09 29.03 -7.07
N THR A 16 17.86 29.66 -6.18
CA THR A 16 17.49 29.84 -4.77
C THR A 16 17.13 31.28 -4.52
N VAL A 17 15.91 31.51 -4.06
CA VAL A 17 15.44 32.81 -3.57
C VAL A 17 15.36 32.73 -2.06
N SER A 18 16.01 33.67 -1.38
CA SER A 18 15.87 33.85 0.05
C SER A 18 15.35 35.26 0.34
N THR A 19 14.36 35.37 1.22
CA THR A 19 13.89 36.67 1.69
C THR A 19 14.07 36.80 3.21
N THR A 20 14.33 38.01 3.67
CA THR A 20 14.58 38.30 5.08
C THR A 20 13.31 38.59 5.88
N PHE A 21 12.16 38.75 5.21
CA PHE A 21 10.88 39.12 5.81
C PHE A 21 9.72 38.42 5.12
N SER A 22 8.61 38.31 5.86
CA SER A 22 7.27 37.75 5.59
C SER A 22 6.63 38.05 4.22
N SER A 23 7.35 37.82 3.13
CA SER A 23 7.00 38.31 1.82
C SER A 23 6.88 37.17 0.83
N PHE A 24 5.87 37.28 -0.01
CA PHE A 24 5.77 36.46 -1.20
C PHE A 24 6.81 36.96 -2.19
N TRP A 25 7.73 36.08 -2.59
CA TRP A 25 8.74 36.41 -3.61
C TRP A 25 8.05 36.75 -4.93
N LEU A 26 7.03 35.97 -5.30
CA LEU A 26 6.22 36.19 -6.49
C LEU A 26 4.76 36.37 -6.09
N THR A 27 4.15 37.44 -6.57
CA THR A 27 2.70 37.61 -6.65
C THR A 27 2.33 37.78 -8.11
N THR A 28 1.43 36.95 -8.62
CA THR A 28 0.99 37.04 -10.02
C THR A 28 -0.53 37.09 -10.12
N ASN A 29 -1.06 38.05 -10.87
CA ASN A 29 -2.49 38.17 -11.18
C ASN A 29 -2.81 37.75 -12.62
N VAL A 30 -1.85 37.11 -13.28
CA VAL A 30 -1.85 36.80 -14.71
C VAL A 30 -1.33 35.37 -14.90
N THR A 31 -1.47 34.82 -16.11
CA THR A 31 -0.84 33.53 -16.41
C THR A 31 0.67 33.65 -16.29
N THR A 32 1.27 32.87 -15.40
CA THR A 32 2.70 32.81 -15.17
C THR A 32 3.17 31.37 -15.26
N THR A 33 4.19 31.14 -16.07
CA THR A 33 4.82 29.82 -16.19
C THR A 33 6.19 29.84 -15.52
N ILE A 34 6.48 28.83 -14.70
CA ILE A 34 7.82 28.58 -14.14
C ILE A 34 8.27 27.22 -14.69
N SER A 35 9.35 27.22 -15.46
CA SER A 35 9.83 26.02 -16.17
C SER A 35 11.36 25.93 -16.12
N GLY A 36 11.91 24.77 -16.48
CA GLY A 36 13.36 24.52 -16.47
C GLY A 36 13.82 23.74 -15.25
N ALA A 37 14.95 24.15 -14.68
CA ALA A 37 15.54 23.53 -13.48
C ALA A 37 14.76 23.91 -12.19
N SER A 38 15.27 23.55 -11.01
CA SER A 38 14.54 23.73 -9.74
C SER A 38 14.48 25.16 -9.21
N LEU A 39 13.38 25.50 -8.54
CA LEU A 39 13.21 26.73 -7.75
C LEU A 39 13.17 26.39 -6.27
N THR A 40 14.07 26.98 -5.48
CA THR A 40 14.06 26.88 -4.01
C THR A 40 13.68 28.21 -3.39
N LEU A 41 12.65 28.23 -2.55
CA LEU A 41 12.22 29.40 -1.78
C LEU A 41 12.56 29.20 -0.31
N LEU A 42 13.47 30.01 0.21
CA LEU A 42 13.87 30.05 1.60
C LEU A 42 13.21 31.25 2.29
N ASN A 43 12.37 30.99 3.29
CA ASN A 43 11.59 32.02 4.00
C ASN A 43 10.75 32.90 3.06
N ALA A 44 10.31 32.35 1.93
CA ALA A 44 9.56 33.08 0.92
C ALA A 44 8.43 32.20 0.39
N GLY A 45 7.36 32.85 -0.06
CA GLY A 45 6.20 32.16 -0.65
C GLY A 45 5.88 32.61 -2.07
N LEU A 46 4.87 31.96 -2.66
CA LEU A 46 4.23 32.30 -3.91
C LEU A 46 2.78 32.71 -3.65
N THR A 47 2.31 33.75 -4.32
CA THR A 47 0.89 34.10 -4.38
C THR A 47 0.42 34.12 -5.83
N VAL A 48 -0.64 33.37 -6.11
CA VAL A 48 -1.46 33.52 -7.32
C VAL A 48 -2.66 34.36 -6.91
N GLY A 49 -2.69 35.61 -7.34
CA GLY A 49 -3.77 36.54 -7.06
C GLY A 49 -5.03 36.24 -7.87
N SER A 50 -6.06 37.06 -7.65
CA SER A 50 -7.42 36.71 -8.10
C SER A 50 -7.52 36.60 -9.61
N GLY A 51 -8.05 35.47 -10.10
CA GLY A 51 -8.14 35.15 -11.52
C GLY A 51 -6.81 34.85 -12.23
N GLY A 52 -5.67 34.91 -11.51
CA GLY A 52 -4.37 34.54 -12.04
C GLY A 52 -4.21 33.03 -12.23
N GLU A 53 -3.27 32.63 -13.08
CA GLU A 53 -2.93 31.23 -13.30
C GLU A 53 -1.42 31.00 -13.12
N LEU A 54 -1.04 30.04 -12.30
CA LEU A 54 0.34 29.57 -12.22
C LEU A 54 0.46 28.21 -12.90
N ILE A 55 1.39 28.08 -13.84
CA ILE A 55 1.81 26.81 -14.43
C ILE A 55 3.23 26.53 -13.93
N GLN A 56 3.35 25.62 -12.96
CA GLN A 56 4.64 25.23 -12.42
C GLN A 56 5.08 23.91 -13.06
N ALA A 57 6.04 23.99 -13.98
CA ALA A 57 6.64 22.86 -14.69
C ALA A 57 8.08 22.55 -14.24
N ALA A 58 8.61 23.34 -13.32
CA ALA A 58 9.92 23.16 -12.69
C ALA A 58 9.76 22.73 -11.23
N PRO A 59 10.57 21.80 -10.68
CA PRO A 59 10.47 21.38 -9.28
C PRO A 59 10.53 22.56 -8.31
N LEU A 60 9.64 22.58 -7.33
CA LEU A 60 9.52 23.66 -6.34
C LEU A 60 9.85 23.15 -4.93
N TYR A 61 10.88 23.73 -4.32
CA TYR A 61 11.28 23.44 -2.94
C TYR A 61 10.97 24.63 -2.05
N LEU A 62 10.18 24.42 -1.00
CA LEU A 62 9.79 25.44 -0.03
C LEU A 62 10.42 25.10 1.32
N ARG A 63 11.20 26.04 1.89
CA ARG A 63 11.59 25.99 3.30
C ARG A 63 11.03 27.22 3.99
N ILE A 64 9.90 27.03 4.65
CA ILE A 64 9.12 28.12 5.23
C ILE A 64 9.06 28.02 6.75
N PRO A 65 9.18 29.14 7.48
CA PRO A 65 8.89 29.13 8.90
C PRO A 65 7.39 28.90 9.17
N ALA A 66 7.07 28.30 10.31
CA ALA A 66 5.70 27.89 10.69
C ALA A 66 4.65 29.02 10.68
N SER A 67 5.11 30.27 10.79
CA SER A 67 4.28 31.48 10.79
C SER A 67 3.95 32.01 9.39
N TYR A 68 4.37 31.32 8.33
CA TYR A 68 4.25 31.78 6.96
C TYR A 68 3.53 30.80 6.05
N ILE A 69 2.96 31.35 4.99
CA ILE A 69 2.32 30.61 3.91
C ILE A 69 3.35 30.40 2.80
N GLY A 70 3.51 29.16 2.37
CA GLY A 70 4.35 28.80 1.22
C GLY A 70 3.67 29.16 -0.09
N VAL A 71 2.44 28.69 -0.31
CA VAL A 71 1.66 28.98 -1.52
C VAL A 71 0.28 29.50 -1.15
N ARG A 72 -0.10 30.65 -1.72
CA ARG A 72 -1.43 31.26 -1.57
C ARG A 72 -2.12 31.36 -2.93
N LEU A 73 -3.29 30.73 -3.07
CA LEU A 73 -4.21 30.94 -4.19
C LEU A 73 -5.32 31.87 -3.72
N ALA A 74 -5.45 33.04 -4.34
CA ALA A 74 -6.54 33.98 -4.07
C ALA A 74 -7.84 33.54 -4.77
N GLN A 75 -8.90 34.34 -4.62
CA GLN A 75 -10.22 33.97 -5.14
C GLN A 75 -10.19 33.75 -6.66
N GLY A 76 -10.70 32.61 -7.12
CA GLY A 76 -10.72 32.24 -8.55
C GLY A 76 -9.35 32.00 -9.18
N ALA A 77 -8.27 31.96 -8.40
CA ALA A 77 -6.94 31.67 -8.90
C ALA A 77 -6.81 30.20 -9.31
N THR A 78 -5.99 29.91 -10.32
CA THR A 78 -5.69 28.55 -10.76
C THR A 78 -4.21 28.22 -10.60
N TRP A 79 -3.89 27.04 -10.10
CA TRP A 79 -2.54 26.50 -10.10
C TRP A 79 -2.51 25.14 -10.78
N ARG A 80 -1.73 25.01 -11.85
CA ARG A 80 -1.37 23.75 -12.49
C ARG A 80 0.04 23.37 -12.07
N GLN A 81 0.13 22.33 -11.27
CA GLN A 81 1.37 21.77 -10.76
C GLN A 81 1.78 20.58 -11.63
N GLU A 82 2.70 20.81 -12.57
CA GLU A 82 3.18 19.81 -13.53
C GLU A 82 4.50 19.15 -13.10
N SER A 83 5.11 19.61 -12.00
CA SER A 83 6.34 19.04 -11.44
C SER A 83 6.28 18.96 -9.91
N SER A 84 7.25 18.30 -9.28
CA SER A 84 7.19 18.01 -7.86
C SER A 84 7.22 19.28 -6.99
N VAL A 85 6.55 19.21 -5.84
CA VAL A 85 6.58 20.22 -4.79
C VAL A 85 7.02 19.56 -3.49
N GLU A 86 8.10 20.04 -2.90
CA GLU A 86 8.54 19.63 -1.56
C GLU A 86 8.48 20.85 -0.64
N ALA A 87 7.78 20.73 0.48
CA ALA A 87 7.63 21.80 1.45
C ALA A 87 8.01 21.33 2.85
N LEU A 88 9.12 21.86 3.35
CA LEU A 88 9.57 21.67 4.72
C LEU A 88 9.19 22.90 5.55
N VAL A 89 8.32 22.70 6.53
CA VAL A 89 7.91 23.77 7.45
C VAL A 89 8.66 23.62 8.77
N SER A 90 9.19 24.72 9.31
CA SER A 90 9.74 24.67 10.67
C SER A 90 8.64 24.39 11.67
N GLU A 91 8.88 23.61 12.71
CA GLU A 91 7.87 23.39 13.75
C GLU A 91 7.44 24.73 14.38
N ALA A 92 6.13 24.93 14.53
CA ALA A 92 5.60 26.07 15.27
C ALA A 92 5.84 25.85 16.77
N PRO A 93 6.27 26.88 17.52
CA PRO A 93 6.24 26.80 18.97
C PRO A 93 4.80 26.54 19.46
N PRO A 94 4.60 25.77 20.55
CA PRO A 94 3.27 25.54 21.10
C PRO A 94 2.53 26.86 21.36
N GLY A 95 1.33 27.02 20.81
CA GLY A 95 0.51 28.23 20.94
C GLY A 95 0.86 29.37 19.96
N GLY A 96 1.85 29.19 19.08
CA GLY A 96 2.12 30.12 17.99
C GLY A 96 0.99 30.09 16.95
N GLY A 97 0.51 31.27 16.54
CA GLY A 97 -0.41 31.39 15.41
C GLY A 97 0.19 30.75 14.18
N SER A 98 -0.48 29.74 13.64
CA SER A 98 0.12 28.87 12.65
C SER A 98 -0.54 29.11 11.29
N GLN A 99 0.28 29.24 10.26
CA GLN A 99 -0.21 29.46 8.91
C GLN A 99 -0.13 28.17 8.10
N PRO A 100 -1.07 27.95 7.17
CA PRO A 100 -1.03 26.78 6.30
C PRO A 100 0.13 26.88 5.30
N THR A 101 0.77 25.75 4.99
CA THR A 101 1.81 25.68 3.94
C THR A 101 1.21 26.10 2.60
N ILE A 102 0.04 25.55 2.27
CA ILE A 102 -0.70 25.87 1.06
C ILE A 102 -2.11 26.31 1.47
N THR A 103 -2.54 27.47 0.98
CA THR A 103 -3.91 27.95 1.17
C THR A 103 -4.56 28.35 -0.13
N ALA A 104 -5.84 28.03 -0.28
CA ALA A 104 -6.65 28.41 -1.42
C ALA A 104 -7.94 29.10 -0.95
N ALA A 105 -8.18 30.31 -1.46
CA ALA A 105 -9.40 31.07 -1.22
C ALA A 105 -10.53 30.64 -2.15
N ALA A 106 -11.72 31.22 -1.98
CA ALA A 106 -12.92 30.75 -2.66
C ALA A 106 -12.78 30.63 -4.18
N ASP A 107 -13.42 29.61 -4.77
CA ASP A 107 -13.43 29.34 -6.21
C ASP A 107 -12.05 29.06 -6.84
N ALA A 108 -10.98 29.00 -6.03
CA ALA A 108 -9.65 28.66 -6.53
C ALA A 108 -9.59 27.19 -6.97
N ARG A 109 -8.70 26.91 -7.92
CA ARG A 109 -8.48 25.57 -8.47
C ARG A 109 -7.02 25.19 -8.39
N TRP A 110 -6.75 24.00 -7.89
CA TRP A 110 -5.43 23.38 -7.91
C TRP A 110 -5.49 22.06 -8.66
N HIS A 111 -4.82 22.00 -9.80
CA HIS A 111 -4.61 20.79 -10.59
C HIS A 111 -3.22 20.24 -10.26
N GLN A 112 -3.17 19.17 -9.49
CA GLN A 112 -1.93 18.58 -8.99
C GLN A 112 -1.56 17.36 -9.82
N ASN A 113 -0.76 17.57 -10.88
CA ASN A 113 -0.36 16.51 -11.82
C ASN A 113 0.92 15.77 -11.43
N ALA A 114 1.68 16.30 -10.48
CA ALA A 114 2.92 15.71 -9.99
C ALA A 114 2.92 15.59 -8.45
N ASP A 115 3.96 14.99 -7.90
CA ASP A 115 4.01 14.68 -6.47
C ASP A 115 4.09 15.93 -5.60
N VAL A 116 3.41 15.89 -4.46
CA VAL A 116 3.51 16.91 -3.40
C VAL A 116 3.90 16.25 -2.09
N ASP A 117 4.95 16.74 -1.45
CA ASP A 117 5.40 16.31 -0.13
C ASP A 117 5.47 17.51 0.81
N ILE A 118 4.65 17.51 1.86
CA ILE A 118 4.57 18.58 2.86
C ILE A 118 4.89 17.96 4.22
N VAL A 119 5.98 18.41 4.82
CA VAL A 119 6.51 17.84 6.06
C VAL A 119 6.56 18.88 7.18
N ASN A 120 6.17 18.45 8.38
CA ASN A 120 6.19 19.24 9.63
C ASN A 120 5.34 20.52 9.59
N ALA A 121 4.31 20.54 8.76
CA ALA A 121 3.42 21.70 8.70
C ALA A 121 2.62 21.88 9.99
N SER A 122 2.19 23.10 10.26
CA SER A 122 1.21 23.33 11.32
C SER A 122 -0.20 22.97 10.83
N THR A 123 -0.59 23.60 9.72
CA THR A 123 -1.60 23.13 8.79
C THR A 123 -0.91 22.87 7.45
N GLY A 124 -1.07 21.69 6.87
CA GLY A 124 -0.46 21.39 5.56
C GLY A 124 -1.16 22.15 4.44
N VAL A 125 -2.41 21.78 4.19
CA VAL A 125 -3.26 22.37 3.14
C VAL A 125 -4.54 22.91 3.76
N PHE A 126 -4.90 24.16 3.45
CA PHE A 126 -6.17 24.78 3.85
C PHE A 126 -6.96 25.21 2.62
N LEU A 127 -8.07 24.54 2.35
CA LEU A 127 -8.96 24.84 1.23
C LEU A 127 -10.21 25.54 1.75
N ASN A 128 -10.44 26.78 1.32
CA ASN A 128 -11.64 27.54 1.68
C ASN A 128 -12.86 27.11 0.83
N SER A 129 -14.00 27.78 0.99
CA SER A 129 -15.26 27.39 0.35
C SER A 129 -15.18 27.34 -1.18
N ALA A 130 -15.77 26.32 -1.79
CA ALA A 130 -15.84 26.13 -3.25
C ALA A 130 -14.48 26.01 -3.96
N VAL A 131 -13.41 25.70 -3.23
CA VAL A 131 -12.11 25.33 -3.82
C VAL A 131 -12.19 23.93 -4.42
N LEU A 132 -11.55 23.72 -5.56
CA LEU A 132 -11.30 22.38 -6.11
C LEU A 132 -9.80 22.07 -6.10
N TRP A 133 -9.41 21.04 -5.36
CA TRP A 133 -8.12 20.38 -5.51
C TRP A 133 -8.32 19.07 -6.30
N ASP A 134 -7.88 19.03 -7.55
CA ASP A 134 -7.93 17.85 -8.42
C ASP A 134 -6.54 17.20 -8.45
N GLN A 135 -6.39 16.06 -7.80
CA GLN A 135 -5.11 15.42 -7.51
C GLN A 135 -4.91 14.16 -8.34
N THR A 136 -3.85 14.14 -9.15
CA THR A 136 -3.45 12.99 -9.98
C THR A 136 -2.01 12.52 -9.72
N GLY A 137 -1.15 13.34 -9.09
CA GLY A 137 0.16 12.93 -8.56
C GLY A 137 0.09 12.49 -7.09
N PHE A 138 1.12 11.82 -6.55
CA PHE A 138 1.12 11.38 -5.16
C PHE A 138 1.08 12.57 -4.19
N ALA A 139 0.38 12.45 -3.06
CA ALA A 139 0.32 13.51 -2.04
C ALA A 139 0.72 12.99 -0.66
N ASN A 140 1.84 13.44 -0.10
CA ASN A 140 2.19 13.22 1.30
C ASN A 140 2.06 14.53 2.07
N VAL A 141 1.20 14.57 3.08
CA VAL A 141 0.98 15.75 3.91
C VAL A 141 1.01 15.34 5.37
N SER A 142 2.07 15.76 6.07
CA SER A 142 2.23 15.53 7.50
C SER A 142 2.24 16.85 8.27
N CYS A 143 1.53 16.87 9.40
CA CYS A 143 1.46 18.03 10.27
C CYS A 143 1.78 17.69 11.73
N GLY A 144 2.36 18.66 12.43
CA GLY A 144 2.79 18.53 13.82
C GLY A 144 1.77 18.99 14.85
N CYS A 145 0.80 19.85 14.50
CA CYS A 145 -0.05 20.49 15.53
C CYS A 145 -1.53 20.75 15.20
N TYR A 146 -1.97 20.97 13.95
CA TYR A 146 -3.40 21.25 13.66
C TYR A 146 -4.04 20.26 12.69
N ALA A 147 -3.83 20.43 11.39
CA ALA A 147 -4.49 19.58 10.40
C ALA A 147 -3.59 19.41 9.18
N ALA A 148 -3.39 18.17 8.74
CA ALA A 148 -2.64 17.95 7.52
C ALA A 148 -3.38 18.55 6.33
N VAL A 149 -4.69 18.30 6.23
CA VAL A 149 -5.58 18.92 5.25
C VAL A 149 -6.83 19.42 5.97
N TYR A 150 -7.20 20.67 5.73
CA TYR A 150 -8.42 21.30 6.23
C TYR A 150 -9.29 21.73 5.05
N LEU A 151 -10.51 21.22 4.98
CA LEU A 151 -11.50 21.51 3.95
C LEU A 151 -12.66 22.31 4.57
N ASN A 152 -12.87 23.54 4.13
CA ASN A 152 -14.03 24.34 4.56
C ASN A 152 -15.29 23.96 3.75
N SER A 153 -16.47 24.46 4.17
CA SER A 153 -17.75 24.15 3.52
C SER A 153 -17.72 24.39 2.00
N GLY A 154 -18.01 23.33 1.24
CA GLY A 154 -18.03 23.36 -0.23
C GLY A 154 -16.65 23.24 -0.90
N ALA A 155 -15.55 23.20 -0.14
CA ALA A 155 -14.26 22.79 -0.68
C ALA A 155 -14.33 21.30 -1.09
N THR A 156 -13.72 20.97 -2.22
CA THR A 156 -13.66 19.61 -2.75
C THR A 156 -12.21 19.24 -3.00
N TRP A 157 -11.78 18.13 -2.43
CA TRP A 157 -10.57 17.44 -2.85
C TRP A 157 -10.97 16.21 -3.67
N GLN A 158 -10.76 16.30 -4.98
CA GLN A 158 -10.94 15.20 -5.91
C GLN A 158 -9.64 14.40 -6.00
N GLN A 159 -9.53 13.39 -5.15
CA GLN A 159 -8.40 12.50 -5.13
C GLN A 159 -8.49 11.48 -6.29
N ARG A 160 -7.42 11.32 -7.07
CA ARG A 160 -7.30 10.31 -8.16
C ARG A 160 -6.01 9.50 -8.11
N ALA A 161 -5.08 9.83 -7.22
CA ALA A 161 -3.87 9.06 -6.95
C ALA A 161 -3.65 8.89 -5.44
N ASN A 162 -2.66 8.09 -5.03
CA ASN A 162 -2.42 7.79 -3.62
C ASN A 162 -2.12 9.06 -2.80
N ALA A 163 -2.61 9.08 -1.56
CA ALA A 163 -2.32 10.14 -0.60
C ALA A 163 -2.03 9.58 0.79
N SER A 164 -1.01 10.13 1.46
CA SER A 164 -0.61 9.87 2.84
C SER A 164 -0.83 11.14 3.66
N ILE A 165 -1.79 11.11 4.58
CA ILE A 165 -2.17 12.24 5.42
C ILE A 165 -1.89 11.86 6.88
N SER A 166 -1.01 12.61 7.55
CA SER A 166 -0.61 12.34 8.93
C SER A 166 -0.79 13.56 9.81
N THR A 167 -1.55 13.40 10.91
CA THR A 167 -1.77 14.47 11.90
C THR A 167 -1.50 13.98 13.32
N ARG A 168 -0.97 14.86 14.16
CA ARG A 168 -0.82 14.61 15.60
C ARG A 168 -2.08 14.91 16.43
N ILE A 169 -3.16 15.44 15.84
CA ILE A 169 -4.42 15.77 16.53
C ILE A 169 -5.68 15.34 15.74
N THR A 170 -6.87 15.49 16.36
CA THR A 170 -8.06 14.62 16.21
C THR A 170 -9.21 15.10 15.29
N GLU A 171 -9.04 16.05 14.36
CA GLU A 171 -10.19 16.55 13.57
C GLU A 171 -9.90 16.74 12.07
N VAL A 172 -10.64 16.02 11.20
CA VAL A 172 -10.63 16.15 9.72
C VAL A 172 -12.04 15.86 9.19
N GLN A 173 -12.57 16.71 8.30
CA GLN A 173 -13.81 16.47 7.52
C GLN A 173 -13.45 16.18 6.06
N TRP A 174 -14.13 15.23 5.41
CA TRP A 174 -13.67 14.68 4.13
C TRP A 174 -14.78 14.13 3.21
N ILE A 175 -14.54 14.20 1.89
CA ILE A 175 -15.37 13.61 0.82
C ILE A 175 -14.46 12.79 -0.10
N GLN A 176 -14.76 11.50 -0.28
CA GLN A 176 -13.88 10.50 -0.92
C GLN A 176 -14.25 10.20 -2.38
N GLN A 177 -13.23 10.13 -3.25
CA GLN A 177 -13.35 9.47 -4.57
C GLN A 177 -12.18 8.49 -4.91
N ALA A 178 -11.10 8.44 -4.11
CA ALA A 178 -9.99 7.46 -4.20
C ALA A 178 -9.40 7.11 -2.79
N TYR A 179 -8.36 6.26 -2.68
CA TYR A 179 -7.82 5.76 -1.39
C TYR A 179 -6.94 6.78 -0.63
N THR A 180 -7.34 7.22 0.56
CA THR A 180 -6.51 8.04 1.48
C THR A 180 -6.00 7.21 2.65
N HIS A 181 -4.72 7.30 2.99
CA HIS A 181 -4.17 6.83 4.26
C HIS A 181 -4.24 7.96 5.29
N ILE A 182 -5.01 7.79 6.38
CA ILE A 182 -5.14 8.77 7.47
C ILE A 182 -4.59 8.15 8.76
N SER A 183 -3.47 8.66 9.28
CA SER A 183 -2.92 8.23 10.57
C SER A 183 -3.23 9.25 11.67
N TRP A 184 -3.87 8.80 12.76
CA TRP A 184 -4.20 9.60 13.94
C TRP A 184 -3.38 9.13 15.14
N THR A 185 -2.86 10.06 15.95
CA THR A 185 -2.17 9.71 17.22
C THR A 185 -2.85 10.29 18.48
N GLY A 186 -4.15 10.63 18.43
CA GLY A 186 -4.91 11.21 19.56
C GLY A 186 -6.27 10.56 19.85
N SER A 187 -6.86 10.86 21.02
CA SER A 187 -8.10 10.24 21.55
C SER A 187 -9.38 10.61 20.78
N ALA A 188 -10.19 9.61 20.43
CA ALA A 188 -11.35 9.74 19.54
C ALA A 188 -12.53 10.57 20.09
N GLY A 189 -13.07 11.46 19.24
CA GLY A 189 -14.41 12.05 19.33
C GLY A 189 -15.26 11.63 18.12
N SER A 190 -16.58 11.78 18.21
CA SER A 190 -17.62 11.21 17.32
C SER A 190 -17.62 11.74 15.87
N TYR A 191 -17.84 10.87 14.88
CA TYR A 191 -17.93 11.22 13.44
C TYR A 191 -19.29 10.86 12.82
N THR A 192 -19.73 11.62 11.81
CA THR A 192 -20.87 11.30 10.94
C THR A 192 -20.37 11.21 9.49
N ALA A 193 -20.34 10.01 8.91
CA ALA A 193 -19.96 9.80 7.51
C ALA A 193 -21.19 9.86 6.60
N MET A 194 -21.12 10.59 5.49
CA MET A 194 -22.10 10.48 4.39
C MET A 194 -21.59 9.44 3.37
N SER A 195 -22.43 8.44 3.09
CA SER A 195 -22.12 7.26 2.28
C SER A 195 -21.95 7.58 0.78
N PRO A 196 -20.87 7.11 0.13
CA PRO A 196 -20.79 7.04 -1.33
C PRO A 196 -21.23 5.67 -1.89
N SER A 197 -21.74 5.71 -3.13
CA SER A 197 -22.23 4.57 -3.93
C SER A 197 -21.06 3.70 -4.45
N PRO A 198 -21.23 2.36 -4.60
CA PRO A 198 -20.12 1.45 -4.86
C PRO A 198 -19.77 1.35 -6.36
N THR A 199 -18.47 1.42 -6.68
CA THR A 199 -17.86 0.95 -7.95
C THR A 199 -16.43 0.48 -7.60
N PRO A 200 -15.87 -0.58 -8.22
CA PRO A 200 -14.92 -1.45 -7.52
C PRO A 200 -13.45 -1.00 -7.56
N SER A 201 -12.82 -1.14 -6.39
CA SER A 201 -11.47 -1.64 -6.14
C SER A 201 -10.26 -0.90 -6.75
N ALA A 202 -9.79 0.14 -6.06
CA ALA A 202 -8.36 0.43 -6.00
C ALA A 202 -7.73 -0.30 -4.80
N THR A 203 -6.42 -0.50 -4.83
CA THR A 203 -5.66 -1.20 -3.79
C THR A 203 -5.18 -0.18 -2.76
N PRO A 204 -5.31 -0.42 -1.43
CA PRO A 204 -4.84 0.48 -0.36
C PRO A 204 -3.30 0.72 -0.41
N SER A 205 -2.75 1.65 0.40
CA SER A 205 -1.30 1.96 0.62
C SER A 205 -0.78 1.47 2.00
N PRO A 206 0.49 1.00 2.15
CA PRO A 206 0.95 0.25 3.32
C PRO A 206 1.15 1.14 4.53
N VAL A 207 0.78 0.64 5.70
CA VAL A 207 1.22 1.18 6.99
C VAL A 207 2.43 0.36 7.44
N ILE A 208 3.61 0.98 7.44
CA ILE A 208 4.83 0.35 7.94
C ILE A 208 4.66 0.03 9.44
N GLN A 209 4.22 -1.19 9.76
CA GLN A 209 4.64 -1.84 11.00
C GLN A 209 6.03 -2.40 10.72
N THR A 210 7.05 -1.55 10.81
CA THR A 210 8.37 -2.08 11.14
C THR A 210 8.22 -2.66 12.53
N ALA A 211 8.52 -3.95 12.69
CA ALA A 211 8.92 -4.46 14.00
C ALA A 211 10.01 -3.49 14.47
N SER A 212 9.65 -2.63 15.42
CA SER A 212 10.56 -1.62 15.94
C SER A 212 11.67 -2.42 16.62
N ASN A 213 12.89 -2.28 16.09
CA ASN A 213 14.13 -2.90 16.57
C ASN A 213 14.45 -4.34 16.12
N VAL A 214 14.60 -4.61 14.82
CA VAL A 214 15.36 -5.81 14.38
C VAL A 214 16.46 -5.45 13.38
N THR A 215 17.68 -5.34 13.91
CA THR A 215 18.97 -5.27 13.21
C THR A 215 19.34 -6.66 12.67
N ILE A 216 18.67 -7.18 11.63
CA ILE A 216 19.09 -8.47 11.02
C ILE A 216 19.01 -8.45 9.48
N ALA A 217 19.97 -9.17 8.90
CA ALA A 217 20.39 -9.26 7.51
C ALA A 217 19.40 -9.96 6.54
N ASN A 218 18.14 -9.50 6.49
CA ASN A 218 17.20 -10.06 5.50
C ASN A 218 17.28 -9.28 4.20
N ALA A 219 17.36 -9.98 3.07
CA ALA A 219 17.33 -9.37 1.74
C ALA A 219 15.94 -8.81 1.36
N LEU A 220 14.92 -9.08 2.19
CA LEU A 220 13.56 -8.58 2.00
C LEU A 220 13.01 -7.96 3.29
N ALA A 221 12.28 -6.85 3.16
CA ALA A 221 11.45 -6.25 4.21
C ALA A 221 9.97 -6.40 3.85
N LEU A 222 9.14 -6.68 4.86
CA LEU A 222 7.69 -6.69 4.72
C LEU A 222 7.11 -5.40 5.30
N GLN A 223 6.22 -4.73 4.56
CA GLN A 223 5.41 -3.64 5.09
C GLN A 223 3.94 -4.00 4.93
N PHE A 224 3.20 -3.91 6.02
CA PHE A 224 1.80 -4.34 6.08
C PHE A 224 0.84 -3.18 5.82
N TYR A 225 -0.43 -3.46 5.68
CA TYR A 225 -1.47 -2.43 5.53
C TYR A 225 -2.48 -2.70 6.64
N GLN A 226 -2.49 -1.86 7.69
CA GLN A 226 -3.03 -2.25 9.02
C GLN A 226 -4.42 -2.88 9.02
N SER A 227 -5.30 -2.50 8.10
CA SER A 227 -6.70 -2.98 8.05
C SER A 227 -7.07 -3.77 6.80
N VAL A 228 -6.10 -4.17 6.00
CA VAL A 228 -6.32 -4.72 4.66
C VAL A 228 -5.37 -5.88 4.39
N PRO A 229 -5.81 -6.91 3.65
CA PRO A 229 -5.05 -8.12 3.37
C PRO A 229 -3.99 -7.88 2.29
N ALA A 230 -3.09 -6.92 2.54
CA ALA A 230 -2.05 -6.48 1.62
C ALA A 230 -0.68 -6.50 2.30
N VAL A 231 0.35 -6.86 1.55
CA VAL A 231 1.75 -6.86 1.98
C VAL A 231 2.62 -6.27 0.87
N ASN A 232 3.46 -5.32 1.23
CA ASN A 232 4.48 -4.73 0.38
C ASN A 232 5.82 -5.42 0.64
N LEU A 233 6.33 -6.11 -0.37
CA LEU A 233 7.59 -6.83 -0.41
C LEU A 233 8.65 -5.84 -0.90
N VAL A 234 9.56 -5.42 -0.03
CA VAL A 234 10.57 -4.39 -0.35
C VAL A 234 11.96 -5.01 -0.31
N PRO A 235 12.65 -5.13 -1.46
CA PRO A 235 14.03 -5.60 -1.49
C PRO A 235 14.95 -4.72 -0.64
N LYS A 236 15.95 -5.36 -0.04
CA LYS A 236 17.03 -4.68 0.66
C LYS A 236 18.34 -4.93 -0.06
N VAL A 237 19.19 -3.90 -0.11
CA VAL A 237 20.58 -4.05 -0.56
C VAL A 237 21.56 -3.58 0.48
N GLU A 238 22.70 -4.25 0.51
CA GLU A 238 23.84 -3.80 1.28
C GLU A 238 24.37 -2.51 0.66
N SER A 239 24.32 -1.42 1.41
CA SER A 239 25.12 -0.24 1.10
C SER A 239 26.58 -0.58 1.37
N GLY A 240 27.51 -0.13 0.52
CA GLY A 240 28.95 -0.47 0.55
C GLY A 240 29.74 0.01 1.78
N GLY A 241 29.11 0.16 2.95
CA GLY A 241 29.73 0.37 4.26
C GLY A 241 29.00 -0.47 5.32
N GLN A 242 29.75 -1.06 6.25
CA GLN A 242 29.24 -2.04 7.21
C GLN A 242 27.93 -1.60 7.90
N ASP A 243 26.97 -2.54 7.93
CA ASP A 243 25.70 -2.54 8.67
C ASP A 243 24.55 -1.61 8.22
N GLN A 244 24.65 -0.90 7.09
CA GLN A 244 23.49 -0.16 6.55
C GLN A 244 22.81 -0.90 5.40
N GLN A 245 21.70 -1.56 5.69
CA GLN A 245 20.76 -2.05 4.67
C GLN A 245 19.88 -0.90 4.17
N VAL A 246 19.86 -0.68 2.86
CA VAL A 246 19.01 0.32 2.21
C VAL A 246 17.82 -0.39 1.57
N LEU A 247 16.62 0.12 1.83
CA LEU A 247 15.38 -0.37 1.19
C LEU A 247 15.28 0.19 -0.24
N ARG A 248 15.09 -0.70 -1.22
CA ARG A 248 14.80 -0.34 -2.61
C ARG A 248 13.29 -0.23 -2.81
N LYS A 249 12.73 0.91 -2.40
CA LYS A 249 11.28 1.14 -2.48
C LYS A 249 10.79 1.19 -3.92
N GLU A 250 11.67 1.60 -4.82
CA GLU A 250 11.49 1.61 -6.27
C GLU A 250 11.39 0.21 -6.89
N GLU A 251 11.84 -0.84 -6.18
CA GLU A 251 11.72 -2.24 -6.62
C GLU A 251 10.59 -2.99 -5.86
N ALA A 252 9.83 -2.27 -5.04
CA ALA A 252 8.84 -2.89 -4.16
C ALA A 252 7.65 -3.47 -4.94
N VAL A 253 7.11 -4.58 -4.43
CA VAL A 253 5.95 -5.27 -5.00
C VAL A 253 4.90 -5.50 -3.91
N VAL A 254 3.70 -5.02 -4.16
CA VAL A 254 2.55 -5.16 -3.29
C VAL A 254 1.70 -6.34 -3.76
N VAL A 255 1.41 -7.27 -2.87
CA VAL A 255 0.45 -8.36 -3.08
C VAL A 255 -0.76 -8.10 -2.19
N THR A 256 -1.95 -8.05 -2.76
CA THR A 256 -3.21 -7.78 -2.03
C THR A 256 -4.26 -8.81 -2.38
N LEU A 257 -4.86 -9.48 -1.39
CA LEU A 257 -6.06 -10.27 -1.62
C LEU A 257 -7.24 -9.34 -1.92
N GLY A 258 -7.64 -9.28 -3.18
CA GLY A 258 -8.71 -8.39 -3.64
C GLY A 258 -10.10 -8.98 -3.48
N SER A 259 -10.28 -10.29 -3.69
CA SER A 259 -11.59 -10.93 -3.57
C SER A 259 -11.51 -12.42 -3.26
N ILE A 260 -12.59 -12.91 -2.63
CA ILE A 260 -12.89 -14.32 -2.41
C ILE A 260 -14.31 -14.55 -2.95
N THR A 261 -14.46 -15.41 -3.94
CA THR A 261 -15.75 -15.64 -4.61
C THR A 261 -16.01 -17.12 -4.80
N GLU A 262 -17.24 -17.55 -4.56
CA GLU A 262 -17.73 -18.86 -5.02
C GLU A 262 -18.17 -18.72 -6.48
N VAL A 263 -17.64 -19.56 -7.36
CA VAL A 263 -18.00 -19.60 -8.78
C VAL A 263 -18.65 -20.94 -9.11
N GLY A 264 -19.70 -20.89 -9.92
CA GLY A 264 -20.36 -22.08 -10.44
C GLY A 264 -19.68 -22.63 -11.71
N PRO A 265 -20.22 -23.72 -12.28
CA PRO A 265 -19.61 -24.45 -13.38
C PRO A 265 -19.52 -23.67 -14.70
N ALA A 266 -20.34 -22.61 -14.90
CA ALA A 266 -20.25 -21.72 -16.06
C ALA A 266 -19.41 -20.45 -15.76
N ALA A 267 -18.55 -20.51 -14.73
CA ALA A 267 -17.72 -19.40 -14.24
C ALA A 267 -18.50 -18.16 -13.78
N GLU A 268 -19.79 -18.32 -13.49
CA GLU A 268 -20.63 -17.30 -12.91
C GLU A 268 -20.34 -17.14 -11.41
N VAL A 269 -20.26 -15.90 -10.94
CA VAL A 269 -20.10 -15.61 -9.51
C VAL A 269 -21.43 -15.91 -8.80
N ARG A 270 -21.39 -16.83 -7.84
CA ARG A 270 -22.55 -17.27 -7.05
C ARG A 270 -22.62 -16.57 -5.70
N GLN A 271 -21.47 -16.39 -5.05
CA GLN A 271 -21.33 -15.62 -3.82
C GLN A 271 -20.01 -14.85 -3.82
N THR A 272 -19.99 -13.73 -3.11
CA THR A 272 -18.77 -12.93 -2.89
C THR A 272 -18.61 -12.70 -1.40
N ALA A 273 -17.41 -12.96 -0.88
CA ALA A 273 -17.08 -12.53 0.47
C ALA A 273 -16.73 -11.04 0.47
N ILE A 274 -17.22 -10.38 1.51
CA ILE A 274 -16.75 -9.07 1.92
C ILE A 274 -15.76 -9.29 3.06
N ILE A 275 -14.52 -8.89 2.83
CA ILE A 275 -13.44 -8.96 3.82
C ILE A 275 -13.54 -7.71 4.67
N ASP A 276 -13.87 -7.85 5.94
CA ASP A 276 -13.91 -6.74 6.87
C ASP A 276 -12.50 -6.20 7.15
N ALA A 277 -12.45 -5.01 7.77
CA ALA A 277 -11.22 -4.46 8.30
C ALA A 277 -10.59 -5.45 9.29
N GLY A 278 -9.42 -5.96 8.94
CA GLY A 278 -8.67 -6.90 9.78
C GLY A 278 -7.56 -6.22 10.58
N VAL A 279 -6.69 -7.03 11.16
CA VAL A 279 -5.51 -6.57 11.87
C VAL A 279 -4.31 -7.45 11.52
N TRP A 280 -3.19 -6.82 11.18
CA TRP A 280 -1.88 -7.47 11.14
C TRP A 280 -1.26 -7.52 12.54
N THR A 281 -0.80 -8.70 12.94
CA THR A 281 -0.04 -8.90 14.17
C THR A 281 1.16 -9.80 13.94
N THR A 282 2.21 -9.61 14.72
CA THR A 282 3.26 -10.62 14.87
C THR A 282 2.66 -11.83 15.59
N PHE A 283 2.97 -13.05 15.15
CA PHE A 283 2.54 -14.25 15.85
C PHE A 283 3.71 -15.20 16.08
N ALA A 284 3.71 -15.87 17.25
CA ALA A 284 4.83 -16.67 17.75
C ALA A 284 4.93 -18.06 17.08
N ASP A 285 4.73 -18.11 15.78
CA ASP A 285 4.81 -19.33 14.99
C ASP A 285 6.03 -19.24 14.07
N THR A 286 7.14 -19.81 14.53
CA THR A 286 8.38 -19.88 13.77
C THR A 286 8.47 -21.18 12.98
N ARG A 287 7.32 -21.75 12.57
CA ARG A 287 7.31 -22.89 11.64
C ARG A 287 8.21 -22.59 10.46
N TYR A 288 8.80 -23.65 9.93
CA TYR A 288 9.75 -23.61 8.81
C TYR A 288 11.07 -22.90 9.11
N GLY A 289 11.39 -22.61 10.37
CA GLY A 289 12.60 -21.86 10.71
C GLY A 289 12.52 -20.38 10.33
N ALA A 290 11.31 -19.84 10.19
CA ALA A 290 11.09 -18.42 9.99
C ALA A 290 11.59 -17.63 11.21
N SER A 291 12.29 -16.53 10.95
CA SER A 291 12.77 -15.62 11.99
C SER A 291 11.66 -14.70 12.49
N GLN A 292 10.73 -14.36 11.61
CA GLN A 292 9.59 -13.50 11.88
C GLN A 292 8.37 -14.02 11.16
N SER A 293 7.23 -13.91 11.83
CA SER A 293 5.96 -14.37 11.32
C SER A 293 4.86 -13.38 11.63
N PHE A 294 4.01 -13.13 10.64
CA PHE A 294 2.93 -12.15 10.68
C PHE A 294 1.63 -12.76 10.23
N VAL A 295 0.53 -12.41 10.89
CA VAL A 295 -0.81 -12.88 10.53
C VAL A 295 -1.75 -11.69 10.39
N PHE A 296 -2.44 -11.64 9.26
CA PHE A 296 -3.64 -10.84 9.09
C PHE A 296 -4.83 -11.68 9.47
N THR A 297 -5.73 -11.15 10.30
CA THR A 297 -7.00 -11.80 10.61
C THR A 297 -8.15 -10.84 10.30
N ALA A 298 -9.14 -11.32 9.54
CA ALA A 298 -10.35 -10.56 9.21
C ALA A 298 -11.60 -11.45 9.26
N PRO A 299 -12.72 -10.94 9.81
CA PRO A 299 -14.04 -11.53 9.62
C PRO A 299 -14.44 -11.53 8.14
N LEU A 300 -15.23 -12.51 7.74
CA LEU A 300 -15.81 -12.59 6.40
C LEU A 300 -17.33 -12.54 6.47
N HIS A 301 -17.91 -11.61 5.73
CA HIS A 301 -19.34 -11.56 5.48
C HIS A 301 -19.64 -12.06 4.07
N ILE A 302 -20.79 -12.68 3.84
CA ILE A 302 -21.16 -13.20 2.53
C ILE A 302 -22.26 -12.33 1.94
N ASN A 303 -22.00 -11.75 0.78
CA ASN A 303 -22.88 -10.87 0.01
C ASN A 303 -23.30 -9.55 0.70
N SER A 304 -23.30 -9.45 2.04
CA SER A 304 -23.70 -8.25 2.80
C SER A 304 -23.06 -8.19 4.20
N HIS A 305 -22.68 -6.99 4.67
CA HIS A 305 -22.21 -6.74 6.05
C HIS A 305 -23.30 -6.84 7.13
N THR A 306 -24.57 -7.02 6.74
CA THR A 306 -25.69 -7.01 7.69
C THR A 306 -25.93 -8.36 8.37
N SER A 307 -25.21 -9.41 7.97
CA SER A 307 -25.25 -10.72 8.61
C SER A 307 -24.15 -10.85 9.67
N GLU A 308 -24.23 -11.83 10.56
CA GLU A 308 -23.07 -12.27 11.32
C GLU A 308 -21.93 -12.72 10.38
N PRO A 309 -20.65 -12.61 10.80
CA PRO A 309 -19.54 -13.17 10.05
C PRO A 309 -19.76 -14.66 9.79
N ALA A 310 -19.65 -15.07 8.53
CA ALA A 310 -19.84 -16.45 8.11
C ALA A 310 -18.55 -17.28 8.19
N GLY A 311 -17.41 -16.63 8.38
CA GLY A 311 -16.11 -17.26 8.49
C GLY A 311 -15.01 -16.27 8.87
N GLN A 312 -13.78 -16.75 8.87
CA GLN A 312 -12.59 -15.95 9.16
C GLN A 312 -11.50 -16.22 8.13
N LEU A 313 -10.92 -15.15 7.60
CA LEU A 313 -9.72 -15.18 6.79
C LEU A 313 -8.49 -15.00 7.69
N GLN A 314 -7.47 -15.82 7.44
CA GLN A 314 -6.12 -15.57 7.92
C GLN A 314 -5.12 -15.60 6.76
N LEU A 315 -4.32 -14.55 6.60
CA LEU A 315 -3.15 -14.54 5.74
C LEU A 315 -1.90 -14.55 6.60
N ARG A 316 -1.02 -15.52 6.40
CA ARG A 316 0.20 -15.69 7.19
C ARG A 316 1.41 -15.44 6.32
N TYR A 317 2.34 -14.62 6.79
CA TYR A 317 3.61 -14.37 6.14
C TYR A 317 4.75 -14.80 7.05
N PHE A 318 5.73 -15.49 6.46
CA PHE A 318 6.94 -15.97 7.12
C PHE A 318 8.15 -15.37 6.40
N LEU A 319 9.07 -14.80 7.17
CA LEU A 319 10.32 -14.21 6.69
C LEU A 319 11.50 -15.03 7.21
N PHE A 320 12.54 -15.16 6.40
CA PHE A 320 13.70 -16.01 6.68
C PHE A 320 14.99 -15.18 6.69
N ASP A 321 15.85 -15.43 7.67
CA ASP A 321 17.15 -14.75 7.77
C ASP A 321 18.28 -15.59 7.15
N LEU A 322 18.05 -16.89 6.97
CA LEU A 322 19.01 -17.85 6.43
C LEU A 322 18.32 -18.80 5.44
N PRO A 323 19.03 -19.31 4.42
CA PRO A 323 18.47 -20.33 3.54
C PRO A 323 17.97 -21.53 4.36
N THR A 324 16.70 -21.87 4.22
CA THR A 324 16.00 -22.87 5.04
C THR A 324 15.23 -23.85 4.18
N ASN A 325 15.39 -25.15 4.43
CA ASN A 325 14.61 -26.20 3.76
C ASN A 325 13.24 -26.33 4.42
N ILE A 326 12.18 -26.17 3.63
CA ILE A 326 10.80 -26.29 4.08
C ILE A 326 10.21 -27.60 3.53
N SER A 327 9.73 -28.47 4.42
CA SER A 327 8.93 -29.62 4.03
C SER A 327 7.43 -29.28 4.10
N PHE A 328 6.69 -29.67 3.07
CA PHE A 328 5.28 -29.31 2.93
C PHE A 328 4.32 -30.39 3.44
N ILE A 329 4.82 -31.60 3.68
CA ILE A 329 4.08 -32.75 4.22
C ILE A 329 5.00 -33.54 5.18
N ASP A 330 4.41 -34.17 6.20
CA ASP A 330 5.15 -34.97 7.16
C ASP A 330 5.51 -36.27 6.44
N ALA A 331 6.79 -36.60 6.40
CA ALA A 331 7.27 -37.84 5.80
C ALA A 331 6.59 -39.09 6.40
N ASN A 332 5.98 -38.97 7.58
CA ASN A 332 5.25 -40.04 8.26
C ASN A 332 3.73 -40.02 8.03
N THR A 333 3.17 -38.97 7.42
CA THR A 333 1.77 -39.00 7.00
C THR A 333 1.65 -39.86 5.75
N SER A 334 0.87 -40.93 5.84
CA SER A 334 0.55 -41.85 4.74
C SER A 334 -0.35 -41.18 3.69
N SER A 335 0.13 -40.09 3.09
CA SER A 335 -0.49 -39.51 1.91
C SER A 335 -0.24 -40.45 0.73
N PRO A 336 -1.27 -40.81 -0.06
CA PRO A 336 -1.11 -41.67 -1.24
C PRO A 336 -0.23 -41.06 -2.34
N ALA A 337 0.16 -39.79 -2.22
CA ALA A 337 0.96 -39.07 -3.20
C ALA A 337 2.46 -38.96 -2.85
N GLY A 338 2.91 -39.63 -1.77
CA GLY A 338 4.32 -39.68 -1.38
C GLY A 338 4.85 -38.40 -0.73
N PRO A 339 6.07 -38.43 -0.16
CA PRO A 339 6.70 -37.25 0.42
C PRO A 339 7.02 -36.23 -0.68
N VAL A 340 6.67 -34.96 -0.48
CA VAL A 340 7.20 -33.86 -1.28
C VAL A 340 8.60 -33.57 -0.76
N ASP A 341 9.61 -33.61 -1.63
CA ASP A 341 10.98 -33.27 -1.25
C ASP A 341 11.03 -31.86 -0.61
N PRO A 342 11.86 -31.62 0.42
CA PRO A 342 11.96 -30.30 1.01
C PRO A 342 12.45 -29.26 -0.01
N LEU A 343 11.78 -28.10 -0.07
CA LEU A 343 12.20 -26.97 -0.90
C LEU A 343 13.12 -26.05 -0.12
N LEU A 344 14.28 -25.72 -0.69
CA LEU A 344 15.12 -24.66 -0.16
C LEU A 344 14.49 -23.28 -0.42
N ILE A 345 14.15 -22.58 0.66
CA ILE A 345 13.76 -21.17 0.66
C ILE A 345 14.96 -20.31 1.06
N THR A 346 15.26 -19.29 0.27
CA THR A 346 16.36 -18.35 0.51
C THR A 346 15.89 -17.09 1.25
N PRO A 347 16.78 -16.34 1.94
CA PRO A 347 16.42 -15.14 2.74
C PRO A 347 15.85 -13.96 1.95
N ASP A 348 16.00 -13.99 0.63
CA ASP A 348 15.41 -13.04 -0.32
C ASP A 348 13.95 -13.35 -0.67
N LEU A 349 13.40 -14.45 -0.16
CA LEU A 349 12.01 -14.86 -0.37
C LEU A 349 11.17 -14.71 0.91
N ALA A 350 9.89 -14.40 0.72
CA ALA A 350 8.86 -14.54 1.75
C ALA A 350 7.92 -15.69 1.39
N LYS A 351 7.40 -16.38 2.42
CA LYS A 351 6.38 -17.42 2.27
C LYS A 351 5.03 -16.91 2.73
N MET A 352 3.99 -17.12 1.93
CA MET A 352 2.60 -16.82 2.26
C MET A 352 1.80 -18.11 2.44
N SER A 353 0.95 -18.17 3.46
CA SER A 353 -0.07 -19.21 3.64
C SER A 353 -1.44 -18.58 3.85
N VAL A 354 -2.49 -19.25 3.40
CA VAL A 354 -3.88 -18.80 3.51
C VAL A 354 -4.65 -19.80 4.34
N ALA A 355 -5.35 -19.34 5.36
CA ALA A 355 -6.33 -20.15 6.07
C ALA A 355 -7.71 -19.50 5.96
N LEU A 356 -8.71 -20.31 5.63
CA LEU A 356 -10.10 -19.90 5.58
C LEU A 356 -10.90 -20.83 6.48
N GLN A 357 -11.39 -20.28 7.59
CA GLN A 357 -12.21 -21.02 8.55
C GLN A 357 -13.66 -20.99 8.07
N VAL A 358 -14.13 -22.14 7.57
CA VAL A 358 -15.50 -22.39 7.09
C VAL A 358 -15.88 -21.53 5.88
N TRP A 359 -16.43 -22.18 4.86
CA TRP A 359 -17.09 -21.48 3.76
C TRP A 359 -18.54 -21.96 3.67
N PRO A 360 -19.54 -21.05 3.70
CA PRO A 360 -20.95 -21.41 3.66
C PRO A 360 -21.40 -21.68 2.22
N TRP A 361 -20.94 -22.80 1.66
CA TRP A 361 -21.26 -23.21 0.29
C TRP A 361 -22.76 -23.17 0.01
N LEU A 362 -23.13 -22.66 -1.17
CA LEU A 362 -24.49 -22.81 -1.64
C LEU A 362 -24.80 -24.29 -1.91
N PRO A 363 -26.07 -24.71 -1.76
CA PRO A 363 -26.51 -26.03 -2.18
C PRO A 363 -26.14 -26.29 -3.65
N GLN A 364 -25.46 -27.40 -3.90
CA GLN A 364 -25.04 -27.83 -5.25
C GLN A 364 -26.08 -28.83 -5.78
N ALA A 365 -26.51 -28.65 -7.03
CA ALA A 365 -27.24 -29.70 -7.73
C ALA A 365 -26.29 -30.86 -8.05
N GLU A 366 -26.83 -32.06 -8.25
CA GLU A 366 -26.01 -33.22 -8.62
C GLU A 366 -25.27 -32.96 -9.94
N GLY A 367 -23.94 -32.96 -9.90
CA GLY A 367 -23.07 -32.66 -11.05
C GLY A 367 -22.60 -31.21 -11.16
N ASP A 368 -23.10 -30.29 -10.32
CA ASP A 368 -22.56 -28.93 -10.23
C ASP A 368 -21.33 -28.92 -9.33
N HIS A 369 -20.19 -28.53 -9.89
CA HIS A 369 -18.94 -28.37 -9.14
C HIS A 369 -18.65 -26.89 -8.96
N HIS A 370 -18.91 -26.37 -7.77
CA HIS A 370 -18.50 -25.01 -7.43
C HIS A 370 -17.04 -24.99 -7.01
N GLU A 371 -16.39 -23.85 -7.27
CA GLU A 371 -15.04 -23.57 -6.82
C GLU A 371 -15.01 -22.31 -5.97
N LEU A 372 -14.09 -22.27 -5.02
CA LEU A 372 -13.73 -21.06 -4.31
C LEU A 372 -12.54 -20.42 -5.02
N VAL A 373 -12.67 -19.16 -5.41
CA VAL A 373 -11.64 -18.42 -6.15
C VAL A 373 -11.13 -17.26 -5.30
N LEU A 374 -9.84 -17.26 -5.03
CA LEU A 374 -9.11 -16.17 -4.39
C LEU A 374 -8.31 -15.42 -5.43
N ARG A 375 -8.46 -14.09 -5.49
CA ARG A 375 -7.73 -13.23 -6.43
C ARG A 375 -6.82 -12.29 -5.68
N PHE A 376 -5.53 -12.43 -5.93
CA PHE A 376 -4.49 -11.55 -5.41
C PHE A 376 -4.04 -10.59 -6.50
N THR A 377 -4.18 -9.29 -6.26
CA THR A 377 -3.63 -8.25 -7.14
C THR A 377 -2.16 -8.03 -6.82
N ILE A 378 -1.34 -7.92 -7.87
CA ILE A 378 0.10 -7.65 -7.79
C ILE A 378 0.38 -6.27 -8.38
N SER A 379 1.03 -5.39 -7.62
CA SER A 379 1.36 -4.02 -8.01
C SER A 379 2.85 -3.72 -7.77
N PRO A 380 3.56 -3.05 -8.70
CA PRO A 380 3.08 -2.54 -9.98
C PRO A 380 2.64 -3.67 -10.93
N PRO A 381 1.81 -3.35 -11.94
CA PRO A 381 1.26 -4.35 -12.83
C PRO A 381 2.35 -5.05 -13.64
N PHE A 382 2.24 -6.37 -13.76
CA PHE A 382 3.03 -7.16 -14.71
C PHE A 382 2.27 -7.29 -16.02
N THR A 383 2.98 -7.30 -17.14
CA THR A 383 2.39 -7.33 -18.49
C THR A 383 2.59 -8.67 -19.20
N SER A 384 3.48 -9.52 -18.68
CA SER A 384 3.73 -10.87 -19.20
C SER A 384 4.24 -11.80 -18.11
N PHE A 385 4.21 -13.11 -18.39
CA PHE A 385 4.75 -14.11 -17.48
C PHE A 385 5.27 -15.35 -18.22
N VAL A 386 6.16 -16.10 -17.55
CA VAL A 386 6.58 -17.45 -17.94
C VAL A 386 6.18 -18.43 -16.84
N ARG A 387 5.41 -19.45 -17.20
CA ARG A 387 5.03 -20.54 -16.30
C ARG A 387 5.96 -21.74 -16.46
N ARG A 388 6.47 -22.26 -15.34
CA ARG A 388 7.30 -23.47 -15.29
C ARG A 388 6.74 -24.42 -14.24
N ASN A 389 6.12 -25.50 -14.68
CA ASN A 389 5.64 -26.56 -13.79
C ASN A 389 6.82 -27.37 -13.26
N ASP A 390 6.62 -27.99 -12.09
CA ASP A 390 7.61 -28.84 -11.42
C ASP A 390 9.01 -28.22 -11.31
N THR A 391 9.05 -26.90 -11.09
CA THR A 391 10.28 -26.11 -11.03
C THR A 391 10.29 -25.31 -9.72
N PRO A 392 11.36 -25.43 -8.89
CA PRO A 392 12.60 -26.18 -9.13
C PRO A 392 12.47 -27.70 -8.94
N GLN A 393 11.32 -28.21 -8.50
CA GLN A 393 11.07 -29.63 -8.21
C GLN A 393 9.59 -29.97 -8.35
N ALA A 394 9.25 -31.26 -8.32
CA ALA A 394 7.89 -31.76 -8.44
C ALA A 394 6.91 -31.14 -7.42
N GLY A 395 5.70 -30.84 -7.87
CA GLY A 395 4.63 -30.26 -7.04
C GLY A 395 4.78 -28.76 -6.76
N ILE A 396 5.71 -28.10 -7.46
CA ILE A 396 5.91 -26.65 -7.39
C ILE A 396 5.80 -26.05 -8.79
N THR A 397 4.94 -25.06 -8.94
CA THR A 397 4.90 -24.25 -10.16
C THR A 397 5.52 -22.89 -9.91
N THR A 398 6.47 -22.51 -10.76
CA THR A 398 7.08 -21.18 -10.77
C THR A 398 6.44 -20.31 -11.85
N PHE A 399 6.06 -19.09 -11.48
CA PHE A 399 5.72 -18.01 -12.41
C PHE A 399 6.79 -16.91 -12.33
N GLU A 400 7.43 -16.62 -13.46
CA GLU A 400 8.32 -15.47 -13.62
C GLU A 400 7.52 -14.34 -14.27
N LEU A 401 7.19 -13.31 -13.50
CA LEU A 401 6.39 -12.16 -13.93
C LEU A 401 7.31 -11.04 -14.43
N SER A 402 6.94 -10.38 -15.53
CA SER A 402 7.76 -9.34 -16.16
C SER A 402 6.94 -8.11 -16.54
N GLY A 403 7.63 -6.99 -16.79
CA GLY A 403 7.03 -5.71 -17.18
C GLY A 403 6.68 -4.77 -16.03
N GLN A 404 6.93 -5.18 -14.79
CA GLN A 404 6.80 -4.32 -13.62
C GLN A 404 7.89 -3.26 -13.62
N HIS A 405 7.59 -2.07 -13.09
CA HIS A 405 8.54 -0.94 -13.02
C HIS A 405 9.20 -0.65 -14.38
N ALA A 406 8.38 -0.46 -15.42
CA ALA A 406 8.83 -0.25 -16.80
C ALA A 406 9.72 -1.39 -17.38
N GLY A 407 9.67 -2.59 -16.78
CA GLY A 407 10.45 -3.75 -17.18
C GLY A 407 11.78 -3.91 -16.44
N GLU A 408 12.05 -3.08 -15.44
CA GLU A 408 13.30 -3.13 -14.65
C GLU A 408 13.26 -4.21 -13.57
N VAL A 409 12.05 -4.69 -13.19
CA VAL A 409 11.86 -5.66 -12.10
C VAL A 409 11.13 -6.90 -12.60
N THR A 410 11.64 -8.05 -12.18
CA THR A 410 11.01 -9.38 -12.37
C THR A 410 10.60 -9.93 -11.01
N THR A 411 9.34 -10.37 -10.89
CA THR A 411 8.86 -11.04 -9.68
C THR A 411 8.76 -12.54 -9.92
N THR A 412 9.30 -13.34 -9.00
CA THR A 412 9.15 -14.80 -9.05
C THR A 412 8.14 -15.25 -8.01
N LEU A 413 7.08 -15.92 -8.44
CA LEU A 413 6.13 -16.61 -7.56
C LEU A 413 6.39 -18.12 -7.63
N ARG A 414 6.44 -18.78 -6.48
CA ARG A 414 6.51 -20.25 -6.38
C ARG A 414 5.29 -20.72 -5.62
N LEU A 415 4.45 -21.51 -6.28
CA LEU A 415 3.20 -22.02 -5.73
C LEU A 415 3.31 -23.53 -5.56
N VAL A 416 2.80 -24.02 -4.44
CA VAL A 416 2.79 -25.44 -4.10
C VAL A 416 1.42 -26.04 -4.41
N ASP A 417 1.40 -27.27 -4.92
CA ASP A 417 0.19 -28.06 -5.18
C ASP A 417 -0.29 -28.79 -3.91
N VAL A 418 -0.26 -28.10 -2.77
CA VAL A 418 -0.55 -28.66 -1.45
C VAL A 418 -1.58 -27.82 -0.71
N VAL A 419 -2.66 -28.48 -0.31
CA VAL A 419 -3.70 -27.93 0.56
C VAL A 419 -3.97 -28.90 1.69
N GLU A 420 -4.28 -28.38 2.87
CA GLU A 420 -4.96 -29.14 3.90
C GLU A 420 -6.46 -28.80 3.83
N LEU A 421 -7.26 -29.83 3.56
CA LEU A 421 -8.72 -29.75 3.51
C LEU A 421 -9.24 -30.69 4.59
N ASP A 422 -10.09 -30.16 5.48
CA ASP A 422 -10.72 -30.98 6.51
C ASP A 422 -9.73 -31.73 7.42
N GLY A 423 -8.59 -31.09 7.72
CA GLY A 423 -7.53 -31.66 8.55
C GLY A 423 -6.67 -32.73 7.85
N GLN A 424 -6.82 -32.90 6.54
CA GLN A 424 -6.06 -33.86 5.74
C GLN A 424 -5.25 -33.12 4.69
N ALA A 425 -3.93 -33.37 4.63
CA ALA A 425 -3.08 -32.89 3.56
C ALA A 425 -3.45 -33.62 2.26
N VAL A 426 -3.76 -32.86 1.22
CA VAL A 426 -4.12 -33.37 -0.10
C VAL A 426 -3.15 -32.77 -1.13
N LEU A 427 -2.61 -33.66 -1.97
CA LEU A 427 -1.67 -33.32 -3.02
C LEU A 427 -2.34 -33.33 -4.40
N GLY A 428 -1.94 -32.37 -5.23
CA GLY A 428 -2.11 -32.41 -6.68
C GLY A 428 -3.07 -31.36 -7.26
N PRO A 429 -2.97 -31.13 -8.58
CA PRO A 429 -3.65 -30.05 -9.30
C PRO A 429 -5.18 -30.19 -9.34
N ALA A 430 -5.71 -31.35 -8.93
CA ALA A 430 -7.14 -31.61 -8.86
C ALA A 430 -7.83 -30.90 -7.67
N LYS A 431 -7.07 -30.27 -6.75
CA LYS A 431 -7.61 -29.68 -5.52
C LYS A 431 -7.25 -28.22 -5.30
N VAL A 432 -6.07 -27.81 -5.75
CA VAL A 432 -5.75 -26.41 -5.97
C VAL A 432 -5.30 -26.23 -7.41
N SER A 433 -5.86 -25.25 -8.10
CA SER A 433 -5.29 -24.77 -9.35
C SER A 433 -4.96 -23.30 -9.21
N PHE A 434 -3.91 -22.89 -9.91
CA PHE A 434 -3.48 -21.51 -9.93
C PHE A 434 -3.17 -21.04 -11.33
N ASP A 435 -3.41 -19.76 -11.54
CA ASP A 435 -3.14 -19.07 -12.79
C ASP A 435 -2.75 -17.62 -12.52
N VAL A 436 -2.14 -16.98 -13.51
CA VAL A 436 -1.83 -15.54 -13.46
C VAL A 436 -2.43 -14.84 -14.67
N ASP A 437 -3.05 -13.69 -14.44
CA ASP A 437 -3.70 -12.88 -15.46
C ASP A 437 -2.92 -11.58 -15.66
N PRO A 438 -2.18 -11.40 -16.77
CA PRO A 438 -1.44 -10.17 -17.05
C PRO A 438 -2.34 -8.99 -17.41
N ALA A 439 -3.59 -9.21 -17.86
CA ALA A 439 -4.50 -8.12 -18.18
C ALA A 439 -4.99 -7.38 -16.94
N THR A 440 -5.15 -8.11 -15.82
CA THR A 440 -5.58 -7.56 -14.54
C THR A 440 -4.48 -7.54 -13.48
N SER A 441 -3.29 -8.05 -13.83
CA SER A 441 -2.15 -8.28 -12.93
C SER A 441 -2.55 -9.02 -11.65
N GLN A 442 -3.20 -10.19 -11.82
CA GLN A 442 -3.69 -11.00 -10.71
C GLN A 442 -3.04 -12.39 -10.67
N LEU A 443 -2.77 -12.87 -9.46
CA LEU A 443 -2.64 -14.29 -9.15
C LEU A 443 -4.03 -14.82 -8.73
N VAL A 444 -4.45 -15.93 -9.32
CA VAL A 444 -5.74 -16.57 -9.02
C VAL A 444 -5.47 -17.94 -8.42
N LEU A 445 -6.02 -18.22 -7.25
CA LEU A 445 -6.05 -19.54 -6.63
C LEU A 445 -7.48 -20.08 -6.66
N ARG A 446 -7.67 -21.34 -7.03
CA ARG A 446 -8.97 -22.01 -7.09
C ARG A 446 -8.95 -23.26 -6.25
N PHE A 447 -9.98 -23.44 -5.44
CA PHE A 447 -10.13 -24.57 -4.54
C PHE A 447 -11.46 -25.26 -4.79
N GLY A 448 -11.46 -26.59 -4.79
CA GLY A 448 -12.70 -27.36 -4.78
C GLY A 448 -13.45 -27.24 -3.44
N HIS A 449 -14.64 -27.82 -3.39
CA HIS A 449 -15.46 -27.87 -2.18
C HIS A 449 -14.72 -28.51 -0.97
N PHE A 450 -14.89 -27.91 0.21
CA PHE A 450 -14.38 -28.38 1.51
C PHE A 450 -15.41 -28.10 2.61
N ASN A 451 -15.42 -28.90 3.69
CA ASN A 451 -16.49 -28.85 4.69
C ASN A 451 -16.16 -28.02 5.94
N SER A 452 -14.87 -27.84 6.23
CA SER A 452 -14.42 -27.20 7.46
C SER A 452 -13.39 -26.11 7.18
N THR A 453 -12.09 -26.40 7.28
CA THR A 453 -11.03 -25.42 7.07
C THR A 453 -10.28 -25.74 5.80
N LEU A 454 -10.06 -24.70 5.00
CA LEU A 454 -9.07 -24.69 3.93
C LEU A 454 -7.79 -24.07 4.51
N LEU A 455 -6.67 -24.78 4.40
CA LEU A 455 -5.35 -24.24 4.66
C LEU A 455 -4.46 -24.49 3.43
N TYR A 456 -4.18 -23.43 2.68
CA TYR A 456 -3.25 -23.46 1.57
C TYR A 456 -1.82 -23.31 2.08
N ASP A 457 -0.92 -24.14 1.54
CA ASP A 457 0.47 -24.22 1.96
C ASP A 457 0.60 -24.44 3.49
N PRO A 458 0.03 -25.55 4.00
CA PRO A 458 -0.07 -25.81 5.45
C PRO A 458 1.31 -26.04 6.10
N GLY A 459 2.29 -26.41 5.27
CA GLY A 459 3.63 -26.87 5.64
C GLY A 459 3.65 -27.97 6.69
N THR A 460 4.84 -28.37 7.15
CA THR A 460 4.95 -29.26 8.32
C THR A 460 5.89 -28.76 9.40
N GLN A 461 5.61 -29.19 10.64
CA GLN A 461 6.57 -29.11 11.72
C GLN A 461 7.71 -30.10 11.43
N SER A 462 8.88 -29.58 11.09
CA SER A 462 10.11 -30.33 11.30
C SER A 462 10.30 -30.46 12.81
N ILE A 463 9.89 -31.58 13.39
CA ILE A 463 10.47 -32.01 14.68
C ILE A 463 11.86 -32.53 14.30
N ALA A 464 12.88 -31.67 14.35
CA ALA A 464 14.25 -32.17 14.32
C ALA A 464 14.40 -33.20 15.45
N PRO A 465 14.94 -34.41 15.20
CA PRO A 465 15.12 -35.39 16.26
C PRO A 465 16.12 -34.82 17.27
N SER A 466 15.62 -34.37 18.42
CA SER A 466 16.46 -34.11 19.58
C SER A 466 16.84 -35.46 20.18
N THR A 467 17.98 -36.02 19.76
CA THR A 467 18.82 -37.01 20.46
C THR A 467 19.89 -37.48 19.47
N SER A 468 21.19 -37.65 19.75
CA SER A 468 22.06 -37.55 20.94
C SER A 468 23.47 -37.99 20.45
N PRO A 469 24.60 -37.62 21.07
CA PRO A 469 25.05 -38.39 22.25
C PRO A 469 25.81 -37.60 23.34
N LEU A 470 25.79 -38.20 24.55
CA LEU A 470 26.79 -38.12 25.64
C LEU A 470 26.88 -36.78 26.41
N VAL A 471 26.21 -36.66 27.57
CA VAL A 471 26.60 -37.09 28.94
C VAL A 471 27.74 -36.26 29.57
N MET A 472 27.37 -35.48 30.59
CA MET A 472 27.90 -35.59 31.96
C MET A 472 26.66 -35.65 32.87
N VAL A 473 26.46 -36.63 33.76
CA VAL A 473 27.41 -37.45 34.55
C VAL A 473 27.24 -38.94 34.27
#